data_AF-A0A920LMW4-F1
#
_entry.id   AF-A0A920LMW4-F1
#
_cell.length_a   1.000
_cell.length_b   1.000
_cell.length_c   1.000
_cell.angle_alpha   90.00
_cell.angle_beta   90.00
_cell.angle_gamma   90.00
#
_symmetry.space_group_name_H-M   'P 1'
#
loop_
_entity.id
_entity.type
_entity.pdbx_description
1 polymer ?
#
loop_
_entity_poly.entity_id
_entity_poly.type
_entity_poly.pdbx_seq_one_letter_code
_entity_poly.pdbx_strand_id
1 'polypeptide(L)'
;MNITIEKSNKELIHRLNRAIGQIEAIKRDLSENPQDQDCVKTFNQLKASINALKKFGQTYMSEHLDECLEQGINKDEISKNLKPILNGIFNL
;
A
#
# COMPACT_ATOMS: atom_id res chain seq x y z
N MET A 1 -2.67 4.70 28.49
CA MET A 1 -2.83 3.40 27.81
C MET A 1 -2.42 3.63 26.34
N ASN A 2 -1.14 3.93 26.07
CA ASN A 2 -0.73 4.57 24.78
C ASN A 2 0.39 3.84 24.03
N ILE A 3 0.91 2.72 24.55
CA ILE A 3 2.11 2.08 23.99
C ILE A 3 1.80 1.24 22.73
N THR A 4 0.54 0.81 22.55
CA THR A 4 0.16 -0.08 21.44
C THR A 4 -0.02 0.67 20.11
N ILE A 5 -0.55 1.89 20.12
CA ILE A 5 -0.85 2.70 18.92
C ILE A 5 0.43 3.16 18.22
N GLU A 6 1.46 3.59 18.97
CA GLU A 6 2.74 4.03 18.38
C GLU A 6 3.48 2.89 17.66
N LYS A 7 3.35 1.64 18.13
CA LYS A 7 4.06 0.50 17.56
C LYS A 7 3.45 0.03 16.22
N SER A 8 2.13 0.13 16.07
CA SER A 8 1.39 -0.22 14.84
C SER A 8 1.76 0.71 13.68
N ASN A 9 1.71 2.02 13.93
CA ASN A 9 2.00 3.02 12.91
C ASN A 9 3.44 2.94 12.40
N LYS A 10 4.40 2.57 13.26
CA LYS A 10 5.80 2.42 12.87
C LYS A 10 6.01 1.31 11.83
N GLU A 11 5.37 0.15 12.01
CA GLU A 11 5.47 -0.96 11.06
C GLU A 11 4.79 -0.63 9.72
N LEU A 12 3.62 0.02 9.77
CA LEU A 12 2.93 0.54 8.58
C LEU A 12 3.80 1.53 7.81
N ILE A 13 4.45 2.48 8.51
CA ILE A 13 5.38 3.45 7.92
C ILE A 13 6.58 2.71 7.29
N HIS A 14 7.16 1.72 7.95
CA HIS A 14 8.26 0.93 7.38
C HIS A 14 7.86 0.23 6.07
N ARG A 15 6.65 -0.36 6.01
CA ARG A 15 6.11 -0.97 4.80
C ARG A 15 5.91 0.03 3.68
N LEU A 16 5.37 1.20 4.00
CA LEU A 16 5.15 2.27 3.03
C LEU A 16 6.47 2.83 2.48
N ASN A 17 7.45 3.07 3.35
CA ASN A 17 8.80 3.50 2.96
C ASN A 17 9.46 2.52 1.99
N ARG A 18 9.26 1.21 2.19
CA ARG A 18 9.73 0.20 1.25
C ARG A 18 9.09 0.35 -0.13
N ALA A 19 7.76 0.52 -0.20
CA ALA A 19 7.06 0.75 -1.47
C ALA A 19 7.55 2.04 -2.16
N ILE A 20 7.76 3.12 -1.40
CA ILE A 20 8.30 4.39 -1.92
C ILE A 20 9.68 4.18 -2.53
N GLY A 21 10.60 3.50 -1.82
CA GLY A 21 11.94 3.24 -2.35
C GLY A 21 11.94 2.46 -3.66
N GLN A 22 10.99 1.54 -3.82
CA GLN A 22 10.79 0.77 -5.06
C GLN A 22 10.25 1.64 -6.20
N ILE A 23 9.30 2.53 -5.92
CA ILE A 23 8.75 3.48 -6.91
C ILE A 23 9.80 4.51 -7.33
N GLU A 24 10.58 5.04 -6.39
CA GLU A 24 11.69 5.95 -6.70
C GLU A 24 12.77 5.25 -7.54
N ALA A 25 13.00 3.95 -7.37
CA ALA A 25 13.89 3.20 -8.25
C ALA A 25 13.37 3.13 -9.69
N ILE A 26 12.07 2.86 -9.88
CA ILE A 26 11.45 2.87 -11.22
C ILE A 26 11.57 4.25 -11.86
N LYS A 27 11.33 5.31 -11.09
CA LYS A 27 11.46 6.70 -11.57
C LYS A 27 12.88 7.05 -11.99
N ARG A 28 13.89 6.57 -11.25
CA ARG A 28 15.30 6.72 -11.64
C ARG A 28 15.61 5.96 -12.93
N ASP A 29 15.23 4.69 -13.01
CA ASP A 29 15.43 3.86 -14.20
C ASP A 29 14.78 4.52 -15.44
N LEU A 30 13.61 5.17 -15.28
CA LEU A 30 12.94 5.92 -16.35
C LEU A 30 13.68 7.21 -16.80
N SER A 31 14.51 7.78 -15.93
CA SER A 31 15.27 9.00 -16.22
C SER A 31 16.61 8.71 -16.92
N GLU A 32 17.00 7.45 -16.97
CA GLU A 32 18.20 6.98 -17.69
C GLU A 32 17.92 6.88 -19.20
N ASN A 33 18.99 6.78 -19.99
CA ASN A 33 18.88 6.62 -21.44
C ASN A 33 18.05 5.36 -21.77
N PRO A 34 17.02 5.43 -22.63
CA PRO A 34 16.18 4.28 -22.96
C PRO A 34 16.94 3.04 -23.46
N GLN A 35 18.13 3.24 -24.04
CA GLN A 35 19.00 2.14 -24.50
C GLN A 35 19.66 1.35 -23.37
N ASP A 36 19.76 1.96 -22.17
CA ASP A 36 20.37 1.37 -20.98
C ASP A 36 19.31 0.77 -20.03
N GLN A 37 18.02 0.89 -20.37
CA GLN A 37 16.92 0.37 -19.55
C GLN A 37 16.77 -1.14 -19.70
N ASP A 38 16.91 -1.85 -18.58
CA ASP A 38 16.48 -3.25 -18.48
C ASP A 38 14.96 -3.31 -18.24
N CYS A 39 14.20 -3.52 -19.32
CA CYS A 39 12.74 -3.63 -19.24
C CYS A 39 12.28 -4.72 -18.26
N VAL A 40 12.98 -5.86 -18.22
CA VAL A 40 12.60 -6.99 -17.35
C VAL A 40 12.81 -6.61 -15.89
N LYS A 41 13.92 -5.95 -15.56
CA LYS A 41 14.17 -5.38 -14.22
C LYS A 41 13.08 -4.38 -13.84
N THR A 42 12.73 -3.45 -14.72
CA THR A 42 11.70 -2.44 -14.45
C THR A 42 10.33 -3.07 -14.19
N PHE A 43 9.91 -4.06 -15.00
CA PHE A 43 8.65 -4.77 -14.77
C PHE A 43 8.66 -5.59 -13.47
N ASN A 44 9.79 -6.22 -13.11
CA ASN A 44 9.94 -6.89 -11.82
C ASN A 44 9.83 -5.90 -10.66
N GLN A 45 10.44 -4.72 -10.80
CA GLN A 45 10.37 -3.67 -9.79
C GLN A 45 8.94 -3.13 -9.63
N LEU A 46 8.22 -2.95 -10.74
CA LEU A 46 6.81 -2.56 -10.74
C LEU A 46 5.94 -3.60 -10.02
N LYS A 47 6.10 -4.89 -10.34
CA LYS A 47 5.42 -5.99 -9.65
C LYS A 47 5.72 -5.98 -8.15
N ALA A 48 6.98 -5.73 -7.77
CA ALA A 48 7.37 -5.66 -6.37
C ALA A 48 6.70 -4.47 -5.64
N SER A 49 6.63 -3.30 -6.26
CA SER A 49 5.95 -2.11 -5.73
C SER A 49 4.47 -2.35 -5.50
N ILE A 50 3.78 -2.96 -6.48
CA ILE A 50 2.35 -3.32 -6.36
C ILE A 50 2.14 -4.27 -5.17
N ASN A 51 2.97 -5.31 -5.06
CA ASN A 51 2.86 -6.27 -3.97
C ASN A 51 3.15 -5.65 -2.60
N ALA A 52 4.09 -4.70 -2.51
CA ALA A 52 4.36 -3.97 -1.28
C ALA A 52 3.16 -3.12 -0.84
N LEU A 53 2.55 -2.39 -1.80
CA LEU A 53 1.35 -1.60 -1.54
C LEU A 53 0.14 -2.46 -1.16
N LYS A 54 -0.08 -3.60 -1.83
CA LYS A 54 -1.14 -4.56 -1.46
C LYS A 54 -0.95 -5.04 -0.01
N LYS A 55 0.26 -5.46 0.37
CA LYS A 55 0.55 -5.91 1.74
C LYS A 55 0.35 -4.81 2.77
N PHE A 56 0.77 -3.59 2.46
CA PHE A 56 0.49 -2.42 3.31
C PHE A 56 -1.02 -2.23 3.50
N GLY A 57 -1.80 -2.23 2.41
CA GLY A 57 -3.25 -2.06 2.46
C GLY A 57 -3.97 -3.15 3.25
N GLN A 58 -3.54 -4.41 3.15
CA GLN A 58 -4.07 -5.52 3.96
C GLN A 58 -3.83 -5.28 5.45
N THR A 59 -2.60 -4.91 5.83
CA THR A 59 -2.24 -4.63 7.22
C THR A 59 -2.99 -3.42 7.74
N TYR A 60 -3.02 -2.30 7.00
CA TYR A 60 -3.72 -1.08 7.39
C TYR A 60 -5.20 -1.33 7.62
N MET A 61 -5.87 -2.03 6.71
CA MET A 61 -7.28 -2.38 6.89
C MET A 61 -7.49 -3.26 8.13
N SER A 62 -6.66 -4.28 8.34
CA SER A 62 -6.80 -5.16 9.51
C SER A 62 -6.61 -4.42 10.84
N GLU A 63 -5.80 -3.36 10.86
CA GLU A 63 -5.48 -2.60 12.08
C GLU A 63 -6.48 -1.47 12.35
N HIS A 64 -7.03 -0.83 11.30
CA HIS A 64 -7.83 0.39 11.43
C HIS A 64 -9.31 0.25 11.04
N LEU A 65 -9.75 -0.87 10.47
CA LEU A 65 -11.15 -1.02 10.04
C LEU A 65 -12.13 -0.89 11.22
N ASP A 66 -11.80 -1.48 12.36
CA ASP A 66 -12.63 -1.42 13.57
C ASP A 66 -12.67 0.01 14.13
N GLU A 67 -11.54 0.72 14.17
CA GLU A 67 -11.48 2.13 14.57
C GLU A 67 -12.34 3.01 13.64
N CYS A 68 -12.29 2.76 12.32
CA CYS A 68 -13.14 3.46 11.35
C CYS A 68 -14.64 3.21 11.58
N LEU A 69 -15.02 1.99 11.99
CA LEU A 69 -16.39 1.63 12.31
C LEU A 69 -16.86 2.29 13.63
N GLU A 70 -15.97 2.44 14.60
CA GLU A 70 -16.26 3.07 15.90
C GLU A 70 -16.35 4.61 15.82
N GLN A 71 -15.61 5.24 14.90
CA GLN A 71 -15.62 6.70 14.69
C GLN A 71 -16.90 7.23 14.00
N GLY A 72 -17.93 6.40 13.83
CA GLY A 72 -19.25 6.84 13.36
C GLY A 72 -19.39 6.96 11.85
N ILE A 73 -18.47 6.38 11.07
CA ILE A 73 -18.72 6.16 9.64
C ILE A 73 -19.91 5.18 9.53
N ASN A 74 -20.92 5.55 8.75
CA ASN A 74 -22.12 4.74 8.61
C ASN A 74 -21.77 3.33 8.07
N LYS A 75 -22.22 2.27 8.74
CA LYS A 75 -22.04 0.87 8.29
C LYS A 75 -22.52 0.63 6.85
N ASP A 76 -23.57 1.32 6.42
CA ASP A 76 -24.07 1.23 5.04
C ASP A 76 -23.11 1.89 4.04
N GLU A 77 -22.50 3.01 4.43
CA GLU A 77 -21.49 3.70 3.64
C GLU A 77 -20.21 2.85 3.53
N ILE A 78 -19.78 2.23 4.62
CA ILE A 78 -18.68 1.28 4.61
C ILE A 78 -19.03 0.07 3.75
N SER A 79 -20.17 -0.59 3.96
CA SER A 79 -20.54 -1.78 3.18
C SER A 79 -20.63 -1.50 1.67
N LYS A 80 -21.19 -0.34 1.30
CA LYS A 80 -21.37 0.08 -0.09
C LYS A 80 -20.06 0.48 -0.76
N ASN A 81 -19.16 1.16 -0.04
CA ASN A 81 -17.95 1.74 -0.62
C ASN A 81 -16.69 0.89 -0.38
N LEU A 82 -16.60 0.17 0.74
CA LEU A 82 -15.45 -0.65 1.08
C LEU A 82 -15.33 -1.85 0.14
N LYS A 83 -16.44 -2.53 -0.18
CA LYS A 83 -16.41 -3.74 -1.02
C LYS A 83 -15.85 -3.48 -2.43
N PRO A 84 -16.25 -2.40 -3.16
CA PRO A 84 -15.60 -2.00 -4.40
C PRO A 84 -14.12 -1.63 -4.24
N ILE A 85 -13.76 -0.89 -3.18
CA ILE A 85 -12.37 -0.46 -2.92
C ILE A 85 -11.47 -1.68 -2.71
N LEU A 86 -11.89 -2.64 -1.88
CA LEU A 86 -11.11 -3.86 -1.61
C LEU A 86 -10.93 -4.72 -2.86
N ASN A 87 -11.98 -4.84 -3.68
CA ASN A 87 -11.86 -5.53 -4.96
C ASN A 87 -10.84 -4.85 -5.87
N GLY A 88 -10.82 -3.51 -5.94
CA GLY A 88 -9.83 -2.78 -6.76
C GLY A 88 -8.40 -2.90 -6.26
N ILE A 89 -8.19 -3.00 -4.94
CA ILE A 89 -6.84 -3.12 -4.35
C ILE A 89 -6.30 -4.56 -4.49
N PHE A 90 -7.15 -5.57 -4.27
CA PHE A 90 -6.69 -6.95 -4.14
C PHE A 90 -6.89 -7.84 -5.38
N ASN A 91 -7.81 -7.50 -6.28
CA ASN A 91 -7.95 -8.20 -7.56
C ASN A 91 -7.06 -7.54 -8.62
N LEU A 92 -5.82 -8.00 -8.70
CA LEU A 92 -4.84 -7.68 -9.74
C LEU A 92 -3.91 -8.88 -9.91
#